data_AF-A0A5E4R6X5-F1
#
_entry.id   AF-A0A5E4R6X5-F1
#
_cell.length_a   1.000
_cell.length_b   1.000
_cell.length_c   1.000
_cell.angle_alpha   90.00
_cell.angle_beta   90.00
_cell.angle_gamma   90.00
#
_symmetry.space_group_name_H-M   'P 1'
#
loop_
_entity.id
_entity.type
_entity.pdbx_description
1 polymer ?
#
loop_
_entity_poly.entity_id
_entity_poly.type
_entity_poly.pdbx_seq_one_letter_code
_entity_poly.pdbx_strand_id
1 'polypeptide(L)'
;MSLAGNPKDPEPIKKAPPKPKISSKSNPEYPAASDAITIDYDESKGRYAIAARDVQAGETVLVEKPHSGMSDSYGMPQMSKRSFLQ
;
A
#
# COMPACT_ATOMS: atom_id res chain seq x y z
N MET A 1 -31.47 -42.48 -10.94
CA MET A 1 -31.05 -41.77 -9.72
C MET A 1 -29.68 -41.19 -10.00
N SER A 2 -29.57 -39.88 -10.21
CA SER A 2 -28.28 -39.19 -10.41
C SER A 2 -28.12 -38.18 -9.29
N LEU A 3 -27.21 -38.46 -8.36
CA LEU A 3 -26.84 -37.58 -7.26
C LEU A 3 -25.36 -37.22 -7.42
N ALA A 4 -25.11 -36.03 -7.96
CA ALA A 4 -23.96 -35.19 -7.64
C ALA A 4 -24.09 -33.92 -8.48
N GLY A 5 -24.69 -32.87 -7.90
CA GLY A 5 -24.49 -31.52 -8.41
C GLY A 5 -23.02 -31.15 -8.16
N ASN A 6 -22.33 -30.66 -9.19
CA ASN A 6 -20.96 -30.17 -9.05
C ASN A 6 -20.88 -29.19 -7.85
N PRO A 7 -19.90 -29.35 -6.94
CA PRO A 7 -19.63 -28.33 -5.94
C PRO A 7 -19.29 -27.03 -6.68
N LYS A 8 -20.04 -25.96 -6.43
CA LYS A 8 -19.60 -24.63 -6.87
C LYS A 8 -18.30 -24.35 -6.12
N ASP A 9 -17.21 -24.15 -6.85
CA ASP A 9 -15.97 -23.64 -6.27
C ASP A 9 -16.30 -22.40 -5.43
N PRO A 10 -15.79 -22.29 -4.19
CA PRO A 10 -15.99 -21.09 -3.39
C PRO A 10 -15.44 -19.91 -4.18
N GLU A 11 -16.24 -18.86 -4.34
CA GLU A 11 -15.83 -17.70 -5.12
C GLU A 11 -14.47 -17.18 -4.62
N PRO A 12 -13.53 -16.84 -5.52
CA PRO A 12 -12.24 -16.31 -5.13
C PRO A 12 -12.44 -15.10 -4.20
N ILE A 13 -11.88 -15.16 -2.98
CA ILE A 13 -11.86 -14.02 -2.05
C ILE A 13 -10.93 -12.96 -2.63
N LYS A 14 -11.41 -12.21 -3.63
CA LYS A 14 -10.69 -11.13 -4.31
C LYS A 14 -11.09 -9.78 -3.73
N LYS A 15 -10.94 -9.59 -2.42
CA LYS A 15 -10.97 -8.24 -1.85
C LYS A 15 -9.55 -7.85 -1.51
N ALA A 16 -8.89 -7.17 -2.47
CA ALA A 16 -7.68 -6.45 -2.15
C ALA A 16 -7.95 -5.53 -0.94
N PRO A 17 -7.01 -5.39 -0.01
CA PRO A 17 -7.20 -4.49 1.13
C PRO A 17 -7.55 -3.08 0.63
N PRO A 18 -8.41 -2.36 1.38
CA PRO A 18 -8.80 -1.02 0.98
C PRO A 18 -7.57 -0.13 0.91
N LYS A 19 -7.56 0.78 -0.08
CA LYS A 19 -6.47 1.75 -0.19
C LYS A 19 -6.38 2.58 1.09
N PRO A 20 -5.18 2.85 1.61
CA PRO A 20 -4.99 3.79 2.71
C PRO A 20 -5.62 5.14 2.36
N LYS A 21 -6.18 5.82 3.36
CA LYS A 21 -6.77 7.14 3.22
C LYS A 21 -6.31 8.00 4.39
N ILE A 22 -6.13 9.29 4.15
CA ILE A 22 -5.94 10.27 5.22
C ILE A 22 -7.21 10.26 6.08
N SER A 23 -7.04 10.13 7.39
CA SER A 23 -8.14 10.02 8.34
C SER A 23 -8.80 11.37 8.66
N SER A 24 -8.06 12.46 8.50
CA SER A 24 -8.54 13.84 8.74
C SER A 24 -8.67 14.62 7.42
N LYS A 25 -8.78 15.95 7.50
CA LYS A 25 -8.74 16.80 6.31
C LYS A 25 -7.35 16.77 5.69
N SER A 26 -7.25 16.93 4.38
CA SER A 26 -5.96 17.09 3.69
C SER A 26 -5.39 18.49 3.94
N ASN A 27 -4.07 18.58 4.03
CA ASN A 27 -3.36 19.85 3.99
C ASN A 27 -3.53 20.48 2.58
N PRO A 28 -3.99 21.74 2.47
CA PRO A 28 -4.23 22.39 1.17
C PRO A 28 -2.95 22.63 0.36
N GLU A 29 -1.81 22.85 1.01
CA GLU A 29 -0.52 23.03 0.35
C GLU A 29 0.11 21.69 -0.04
N TYR A 30 -0.15 20.64 0.75
CA TYR A 30 0.39 19.30 0.57
C TYR A 30 -0.72 18.25 0.60
N PRO A 31 -1.46 18.02 -0.51
CA PRO A 31 -2.66 17.18 -0.51
C PRO A 31 -2.44 15.70 -0.13
N ALA A 32 -1.20 15.20 -0.26
CA ALA A 32 -0.80 13.87 0.18
C ALA A 32 -0.65 13.75 1.71
N ALA A 33 -0.60 14.88 2.41
CA ALA A 33 -0.50 14.97 3.86
C ALA A 33 -1.82 15.39 4.49
N SER A 34 -2.02 14.97 5.73
CA SER A 34 -3.09 15.44 6.61
C SER A 34 -2.87 16.88 7.05
N ASP A 35 -3.94 17.54 7.47
CA ASP A 35 -3.94 18.82 8.18
C ASP A 35 -3.17 18.80 9.51
N ALA A 36 -2.79 17.62 10.01
CA ALA A 36 -1.94 17.46 11.18
C ALA A 36 -0.46 17.72 10.88
N ILE A 37 -0.06 17.76 9.60
CA ILE A 37 1.33 17.93 9.19
C ILE A 37 1.50 19.26 8.46
N THR A 38 2.52 20.01 8.84
CA THR A 38 3.03 21.14 8.06
C THR A 38 4.51 20.92 7.73
N ILE A 39 5.02 21.61 6.71
CA ILE A 39 6.43 21.58 6.32
C ILE A 39 7.07 22.87 6.78
N ASP A 40 8.10 22.76 7.61
CA ASP A 40 8.90 23.88 8.10
C ASP A 40 10.32 23.81 7.54
N TYR A 41 11.11 24.86 7.74
CA TYR A 41 12.48 24.99 7.24
C TYR A 41 13.41 25.47 8.34
N ASP A 42 14.59 24.85 8.40
CA ASP A 42 15.71 25.28 9.23
C ASP A 42 17.00 25.18 8.41
N GLU A 43 17.91 26.14 8.54
CA GLU A 43 19.13 26.18 7.73
C GLU A 43 20.03 24.96 7.92
N SER A 44 20.01 24.34 9.11
CA SER A 44 20.84 23.16 9.41
C SER A 44 20.19 21.84 8.94
N LYS A 45 18.86 21.81 8.80
CA LYS A 45 18.08 20.58 8.49
C LYS A 45 17.46 20.58 7.10
N GLY A 46 17.34 21.74 6.46
CA GLY A 46 16.50 21.94 5.30
C GLY A 46 15.01 21.87 5.67
N ARG A 47 14.18 21.35 4.75
CA ARG A 47 12.73 21.20 4.97
C ARG A 47 12.42 19.94 5.75
N TYR A 48 11.54 20.06 6.74
CA TYR A 48 11.12 18.95 7.59
C TYR A 48 9.62 19.01 7.90
N ALA A 49 9.02 17.85 8.12
CA ALA A 49 7.64 17.76 8.56
C ALA A 49 7.54 17.97 10.07
N ILE A 50 6.57 18.78 10.52
CA ILE A 50 6.26 19.02 11.93
C ILE A 50 4.75 18.88 12.16
N ALA A 51 4.37 18.43 13.35
CA ALA A 51 2.98 18.31 13.75
C ALA A 51 2.38 19.72 14.00
N ALA A 52 1.28 20.04 13.32
CA ALA A 52 0.53 21.29 13.49
C ALA A 52 -0.56 21.20 14.59
N ARG A 53 -0.87 19.98 15.03
CA ARG A 53 -1.78 19.65 16.14
C ARG A 53 -1.43 18.26 16.69
N ASP A 54 -2.08 17.87 17.78
CA ASP A 54 -1.96 16.52 18.31
C ASP A 54 -2.36 15.46 17.28
N VAL A 55 -1.49 14.46 17.11
CA VAL A 55 -1.68 13.30 16.25
C VAL A 55 -2.12 12.13 17.12
N GLN A 56 -3.26 11.53 16.80
CA GLN A 56 -3.78 10.40 17.57
C GLN A 56 -3.14 9.08 17.12
N ALA A 57 -3.03 8.12 18.05
CA ALA A 57 -2.52 6.80 17.72
C ALA A 57 -3.41 6.12 16.66
N GLY A 58 -2.78 5.60 15.60
CA GLY A 58 -3.48 5.00 14.45
C GLY A 58 -3.99 5.99 13.39
N GLU A 59 -3.76 7.30 13.58
CA GLU A 59 -4.08 8.32 12.57
C GLU A 59 -3.17 8.18 11.35
N THR A 60 -3.75 8.24 10.15
CA THR A 60 -2.98 8.22 8.89
C THR A 60 -2.67 9.65 8.47
N VAL A 61 -1.42 10.06 8.67
CA VAL A 61 -0.97 11.44 8.46
C VAL A 61 -0.45 11.73 7.05
N LEU A 62 -0.10 10.70 6.28
CA LEU A 62 0.42 10.83 4.91
C LEU A 62 0.04 9.60 4.07
N VAL A 63 -0.43 9.84 2.84
CA VAL A 63 -0.65 8.80 1.83
C VAL A 63 -0.17 9.34 0.48
N GLU A 64 0.88 8.73 -0.07
CA GLU A 64 1.45 9.13 -1.36
C GLU A 64 1.56 7.93 -2.30
N LYS A 65 1.36 8.18 -3.60
CA LYS A 65 1.69 7.18 -4.62
C LYS A 65 3.20 7.22 -4.86
N PRO A 66 3.90 6.07 -4.93
CA PRO A 66 5.31 6.08 -5.25
C PRO A 66 5.52 6.79 -6.59
N HIS A 67 6.50 7.69 -6.63
CA HIS A 67 6.86 8.39 -7.86
C HIS A 67 7.32 7.40 -8.94
N SER A 68 8.09 6.38 -8.53
CA SER A 68 8.46 5.22 -9.33
C SER A 68 8.73 4.03 -8.41
N GLY A 69 8.67 2.81 -8.95
CA GLY A 69 9.00 1.59 -8.23
C GLY A 69 9.68 0.59 -9.16
N MET A 70 10.72 -0.07 -8.67
CA MET A 70 11.42 -1.16 -9.35
C MET A 70 11.37 -2.39 -8.43
N SER A 71 10.90 -3.51 -8.95
CA SER A 71 10.98 -4.80 -8.25
C SER A 71 12.32 -5.45 -8.55
N ASP A 72 13.01 -5.93 -7.52
CA ASP A 72 14.16 -6.81 -7.70
C ASP A 72 13.73 -8.19 -8.23
N SER A 73 14.56 -8.79 -9.07
CA SER A 73 14.27 -10.07 -9.73
C SER A 73 14.66 -11.30 -8.90
N TYR A 74 15.22 -11.12 -7.70
CA TYR A 74 15.71 -12.19 -6.85
C TYR A 74 14.58 -12.84 -6.04
N GLY A 75 13.79 -13.68 -6.71
CA GLY A 75 12.74 -14.47 -6.05
C GLY A 75 12.02 -15.52 -6.88
N MET A 76 12.38 -15.73 -8.15
CA MET A 76 11.82 -16.84 -8.92
C MET A 76 12.80 -18.01 -8.89
N PRO A 77 12.54 -19.12 -8.17
CA PRO A 77 13.27 -20.35 -8.43
C PRO A 77 13.02 -20.72 -9.89
N GLN A 78 14.09 -20.77 -10.68
CA GLN A 78 14.08 -21.38 -12.01
C GLN A 78 13.59 -22.82 -11.83
N MET A 79 12.31 -23.07 -12.11
CA MET A 79 11.81 -24.43 -12.29
C MET A 79 12.47 -24.99 -13.55
N SER A 80 13.61 -25.65 -13.34
CA SER A 80 14.24 -26.52 -14.32
C SER A 80 13.24 -27.63 -14.65
N LYS A 81 12.51 -27.49 -15.77
CA LYS A 81 11.81 -28.61 -16.40
C LYS A 81 12.87 -29.55 -16.99
N ARG A 82 13.47 -30.38 -16.14
CA ARG A 82 14.22 -31.56 -16.59
C ARG A 82 13.29 -32.77 -16.62
N SER A 83 13.23 -33.34 -17.83
CA SER A 83 12.84 -34.71 -18.18
C SER A 83 11.37 -35.10 -18.01
N PHE A 84 10.71 -35.45 -19.12
CA PHE A 84 10.45 -36.85 -19.47
C PHE A 84 10.30 -36.94 -21.00
N LEU A 85 11.40 -37.26 -21.68
CA LEU A 85 11.30 -38.18 -22.82
C LEU A 85 11.34 -39.58 -22.21
N GLN A 86 10.22 -40.29 -22.27
CA GLN A 86 10.13 -41.70 -22.63
C GLN A 86 8.70 -42.01 -23.02
#